data_AF-A0A0S6XEH4-F1
#
_entry.id   AF-A0A0S6XEH4-F1
#
_cell.length_a   1.000
_cell.length_b   1.000
_cell.length_c   1.000
_cell.angle_alpha   90.00
_cell.angle_beta   90.00
_cell.angle_gamma   90.00
#
_symmetry.space_group_name_H-M   'P 1'
#
loop_
_entity.id
_entity.type
_entity.pdbx_description
1 polymer ?
#
loop_
_entity_poly.entity_id
_entity_poly.type
_entity_poly.pdbx_seq_one_letter_code
_entity_poly.pdbx_strand_id
1 'polypeptide(L)'
;MALALGLHRELPPEFNVPVAEREGRRKLFWTCYLMDRFTASGSKRPSLISDDAIALRLPAWPLDRVPTYQEGHYFDTASNSHGAGAVTGRQGRSTSASLIEITRILGATTRYLAAGGVKSDAHSPWHLQSSLSRLRQDLEIWAGSNTEVFTANESLFSQNDGMQVVLARLVYHLVHCLIYRPFLPINLAELAGAEQQPWQLEATNMCFLHANAIASLVEVGRASSVVDWPPFVGYCLSTAATVHIHGAYYAGREGDFFVRSSEFLSKEMSLLNEIQSYHLGLQHQTETLQSVYGCHSRLVKSIENNSMHFSPAFQMQDFFDRYQGQYIDGAHVILRDVTTEQLHER
;
A
#
# COMPACT_ATOMS: atom_id res chain seq x y z
N MET A 1 4.86 -14.15 -19.64
CA MET A 1 3.85 -14.98 -20.32
C MET A 1 2.62 -14.19 -20.76
N ALA A 2 1.92 -13.45 -19.88
CA ALA A 2 0.72 -12.68 -20.25
C ALA A 2 0.93 -11.69 -21.42
N LEU A 3 2.06 -10.98 -21.44
CA LEU A 3 2.43 -10.09 -22.55
C LEU A 3 2.67 -10.86 -23.86
N ALA A 4 3.38 -11.99 -23.79
CA ALA A 4 3.68 -12.84 -24.95
C ALA A 4 2.39 -13.43 -25.58
N LEU A 5 1.36 -13.67 -24.78
CA LEU A 5 0.04 -14.12 -25.23
C LEU A 5 -0.86 -12.96 -25.71
N GLY A 6 -0.37 -11.73 -25.72
CA GLY A 6 -1.11 -10.55 -26.16
C GLY A 6 -2.27 -10.16 -25.24
N LEU A 7 -2.32 -10.63 -23.99
CA LEU A 7 -3.46 -10.40 -23.09
C LEU A 7 -3.64 -8.94 -22.65
N HIS A 8 -2.61 -8.11 -22.86
CA HIS A 8 -2.62 -6.67 -22.57
C HIS A 8 -3.39 -5.84 -23.61
N ARG A 9 -3.99 -6.48 -24.62
CA ARG A 9 -4.74 -5.83 -25.70
C ARG A 9 -6.10 -6.48 -25.85
N GLU A 10 -7.12 -5.67 -26.13
CA GLU A 10 -8.44 -6.20 -26.43
C GLU A 10 -8.39 -7.07 -27.69
N LEU A 11 -9.07 -8.21 -27.66
CA LEU A 11 -9.20 -9.06 -28.84
C LEU A 11 -10.03 -8.34 -29.90
N PRO A 12 -9.61 -8.31 -31.18
CA PRO A 12 -10.39 -7.69 -32.24
C PRO A 12 -11.83 -8.25 -32.29
N PRO A 13 -12.85 -7.41 -32.48
CA PRO A 13 -14.25 -7.87 -32.48
C PRO A 13 -14.55 -8.86 -33.62
N GLU A 14 -13.74 -8.88 -34.69
CA GLU A 14 -13.85 -9.78 -35.82
C GLU A 14 -13.53 -11.24 -35.45
N PHE A 15 -12.82 -11.46 -34.35
CA PHE A 15 -12.48 -12.80 -33.90
C PHE A 15 -13.73 -13.44 -33.28
N ASN A 16 -14.14 -14.60 -33.79
CA ASN A 16 -15.28 -15.35 -33.28
C ASN A 16 -14.94 -16.07 -31.96
N VAL A 17 -14.76 -15.28 -30.90
CA VAL A 17 -14.41 -15.72 -29.55
C VAL A 17 -15.57 -15.44 -28.60
N PRO A 18 -16.03 -16.44 -27.82
CA PRO A 18 -17.11 -16.27 -26.86
C PRO A 18 -16.85 -15.13 -25.87
N VAL A 19 -17.91 -14.42 -25.47
CA VAL A 19 -17.82 -13.30 -24.49
C VAL A 19 -17.18 -13.75 -23.17
N ALA A 20 -17.51 -14.95 -22.70
CA ALA A 20 -16.92 -15.53 -21.49
C ALA A 20 -15.40 -15.72 -21.60
N GLU A 21 -14.91 -16.12 -22.78
CA GLU A 21 -13.46 -16.26 -23.01
C GLU A 21 -12.78 -14.89 -23.09
N ARG A 22 -13.40 -13.91 -23.75
CA ARG A 22 -12.91 -12.52 -23.77
C ARG A 22 -12.77 -11.95 -22.35
N GLU A 23 -13.79 -12.17 -21.51
CA GLU A 23 -13.74 -11.77 -20.10
C GLU A 23 -12.67 -12.53 -19.31
N GLY A 24 -12.55 -13.84 -19.51
CA GLY A 24 -11.51 -14.65 -18.88
C GLY A 24 -10.11 -14.15 -19.19
N ARG A 25 -9.85 -13.77 -20.44
CA ARG A 25 -8.57 -13.17 -20.88
C ARG A 25 -8.33 -11.81 -20.22
N ARG A 26 -9.35 -10.95 -20.13
CA ARG A 26 -9.26 -9.66 -19.43
C ARG A 26 -8.90 -9.85 -17.96
N LYS A 27 -9.67 -10.67 -17.24
CA LYS A 27 -9.43 -10.97 -15.82
C LYS A 27 -8.05 -11.57 -15.59
N LEU A 28 -7.61 -12.50 -16.43
CA LEU A 28 -6.28 -13.10 -16.35
C LEU A 28 -5.16 -12.06 -16.47
N PHE A 29 -5.26 -11.14 -17.44
CA PHE A 29 -4.29 -10.05 -17.56
C PHE A 29 -4.26 -9.16 -16.32
N TRP A 30 -5.43 -8.73 -15.85
CA TRP A 30 -5.53 -7.85 -14.68
C TRP A 30 -5.02 -8.52 -13.40
N THR A 31 -5.24 -9.83 -13.22
CA THR A 31 -4.61 -10.58 -12.13
C THR A 31 -3.08 -10.53 -12.21
N CYS A 32 -2.50 -10.77 -13.40
CA CYS A 32 -1.05 -10.65 -13.58
C CYS A 32 -0.54 -9.22 -13.31
N TYR A 33 -1.30 -8.20 -13.72
CA TYR A 33 -0.98 -6.80 -13.45
C TYR A 33 -0.96 -6.49 -11.94
N LEU A 34 -1.98 -6.91 -11.20
CA LEU A 34 -2.03 -6.73 -9.74
C LEU A 34 -0.85 -7.43 -9.06
N MET A 35 -0.58 -8.69 -9.43
CA MET A 35 0.55 -9.46 -8.89
C MET A 35 1.91 -8.79 -9.14
N ASP A 36 2.12 -8.25 -10.35
CA ASP A 36 3.37 -7.55 -10.70
C ASP A 36 3.60 -6.32 -9.81
N ARG A 37 2.55 -5.54 -9.51
CA ARG A 37 2.68 -4.39 -8.59
C ARG A 37 2.84 -4.79 -7.13
N PHE A 38 2.08 -5.80 -6.68
CA PHE A 38 2.16 -6.28 -5.30
C PHE A 38 3.52 -6.90 -4.98
N THR A 39 4.14 -7.60 -5.93
CA THR A 39 5.46 -8.23 -5.74
C THR A 39 6.64 -7.25 -5.91
N ALA A 40 6.46 -6.18 -6.68
CA ALA A 40 7.44 -5.10 -6.77
C ALA A 40 7.43 -4.19 -5.53
N SER A 41 6.28 -4.07 -4.86
CA SER A 41 6.11 -3.22 -3.68
C SER A 41 7.09 -3.56 -2.56
N GLY A 42 7.69 -2.54 -1.96
CA GLY A 42 8.68 -2.69 -0.88
C GLY A 42 10.08 -3.05 -1.35
N SER A 43 10.29 -3.20 -2.66
CA SER A 43 11.59 -3.46 -3.26
C SER A 43 12.03 -2.30 -4.16
N LYS A 44 13.32 -2.27 -4.54
CA LYS A 44 13.84 -1.37 -5.58
C LYS A 44 13.62 -1.90 -7.00
N ARG A 45 12.90 -3.01 -7.16
CA ARG A 45 12.66 -3.63 -8.47
C ARG A 45 11.56 -2.86 -9.20
N PRO A 46 11.73 -2.55 -10.50
CA PRO A 46 10.65 -2.00 -11.29
C PRO A 46 9.58 -3.06 -11.51
N SER A 47 8.31 -2.65 -11.58
CA SER A 47 7.26 -3.51 -12.10
C SER A 47 7.49 -3.80 -13.58
N LEU A 48 7.20 -5.03 -14.02
CA LEU A 48 7.55 -5.52 -15.36
C LEU A 48 6.58 -5.07 -16.44
N ILE A 49 5.30 -4.92 -16.11
CA ILE A 49 4.27 -4.53 -17.07
C ILE A 49 4.21 -3.00 -17.12
N SER A 50 4.60 -2.36 -18.23
CA SER A 50 4.40 -0.90 -18.37
C SER A 50 2.93 -0.55 -18.52
N ASP A 51 2.47 0.51 -17.86
CA ASP A 51 1.11 1.04 -18.02
C ASP A 51 0.84 1.41 -19.49
N ASP A 52 1.80 2.05 -20.16
CA ASP A 52 1.69 2.52 -21.55
C ASP A 52 1.56 1.39 -22.58
N ALA A 53 1.92 0.16 -22.18
CA ALA A 53 1.76 -1.01 -23.04
C ALA A 53 0.31 -1.53 -23.03
N ILE A 54 -0.56 -1.06 -22.14
CA ILE A 54 -1.89 -1.63 -21.91
C ILE A 54 -2.91 -0.97 -22.85
N ALA A 55 -3.53 -1.77 -23.70
CA ALA A 55 -4.64 -1.38 -24.57
C ALA A 55 -5.83 -2.32 -24.35
N LEU A 56 -6.19 -2.53 -23.08
CA LEU A 56 -7.20 -3.48 -22.63
C LEU A 56 -8.32 -2.78 -21.85
N ARG A 57 -9.53 -3.33 -21.93
CA ARG A 57 -10.64 -2.90 -21.07
C ARG A 57 -10.51 -3.41 -19.65
N LEU A 58 -11.03 -2.63 -18.71
CA LEU A 58 -11.27 -3.09 -17.34
C LEU A 58 -12.24 -4.29 -17.34
N PRO A 59 -12.21 -5.15 -16.30
CA PRO A 59 -13.14 -6.27 -16.17
C PRO A 59 -14.59 -5.80 -16.22
N ALA A 60 -15.45 -6.62 -16.82
CA ALA A 60 -16.89 -6.34 -16.81
C ALA A 60 -17.46 -6.57 -15.40
N TRP A 61 -18.52 -5.84 -15.05
CA TRP A 61 -19.23 -5.99 -13.78
C TRP A 61 -20.72 -6.24 -14.00
N PRO A 62 -21.39 -6.95 -13.07
CA PRO A 62 -22.83 -7.12 -13.16
C PRO A 62 -23.55 -5.79 -12.92
N LEU A 63 -24.61 -5.50 -13.69
CA LEU A 63 -25.53 -4.43 -13.34
C LEU A 63 -26.44 -4.92 -12.21
N ASP A 64 -26.56 -4.11 -11.15
CA ASP A 64 -27.50 -4.41 -10.07
C ASP A 64 -28.90 -4.64 -10.63
N ARG A 65 -29.48 -5.80 -10.30
CA ARG A 65 -30.86 -6.22 -10.62
C ARG A 65 -31.13 -6.67 -12.06
N VAL A 66 -30.11 -6.80 -12.91
CA VAL A 66 -30.26 -7.34 -14.28
C VAL A 66 -29.16 -8.38 -14.55
N PRO A 67 -29.45 -9.54 -15.17
CA PRO A 67 -28.44 -10.53 -15.57
C PRO A 67 -27.62 -10.07 -16.80
N THR A 68 -27.30 -8.76 -16.86
CA THR A 68 -26.52 -8.14 -17.92
C THR A 68 -25.24 -7.62 -17.32
N TYR A 69 -24.13 -7.86 -18.01
CA TYR A 69 -22.83 -7.32 -17.64
C TYR A 69 -22.60 -6.00 -18.35
N GLN A 70 -22.11 -5.01 -17.60
CA GLN A 70 -21.60 -3.78 -18.18
C GLN A 70 -20.13 -3.96 -18.53
N GLU A 71 -19.78 -3.66 -19.78
CA GLU A 71 -18.39 -3.68 -20.21
C GLU A 71 -17.60 -2.55 -19.55
N GLY A 72 -16.38 -2.88 -19.10
CA GLY A 72 -15.44 -1.88 -18.66
C GLY A 72 -14.94 -0.97 -19.77
N HIS A 73 -14.62 0.26 -19.37
CA HIS A 73 -13.90 1.21 -20.20
C HIS A 73 -12.46 0.73 -20.43
N TYR A 74 -11.81 1.28 -21.46
CA TYR A 74 -10.38 1.09 -21.66
C TYR A 74 -9.59 1.67 -20.49
N PHE A 75 -8.49 0.99 -20.14
CA PHE A 75 -7.56 1.49 -19.15
C PHE A 75 -6.91 2.77 -19.65
N ASP A 76 -7.03 3.85 -18.86
CA ASP A 76 -6.42 5.14 -19.16
C ASP A 76 -5.13 5.31 -18.34
N THR A 77 -4.03 5.56 -19.03
CA THR A 77 -2.72 5.80 -18.43
C THR A 77 -2.47 7.27 -18.13
N ALA A 78 -3.27 8.18 -18.72
CA ALA A 78 -3.04 9.60 -18.58
C ALA A 78 -3.49 10.09 -17.19
N SER A 79 -2.54 10.56 -16.38
CA SER A 79 -2.80 11.42 -15.21
C SER A 79 -3.44 12.77 -15.57
N ASN A 80 -3.94 12.97 -16.80
CA ASN A 80 -4.68 14.16 -17.21
C ASN A 80 -6.15 14.02 -16.80
N SER A 81 -6.38 14.00 -15.50
CA SER A 81 -7.69 14.18 -14.85
C SER A 81 -8.21 15.62 -14.99
N HIS A 82 -8.19 16.17 -16.21
CA HIS A 82 -8.78 17.47 -16.54
C HIS A 82 -9.73 17.41 -17.75
N GLY A 83 -9.99 16.23 -18.33
CA GLY A 83 -10.83 16.19 -19.54
C GLY A 83 -11.47 14.86 -19.93
N ALA A 84 -11.35 13.79 -19.13
CA ALA A 84 -12.25 12.65 -19.32
C ALA A 84 -13.59 13.04 -18.69
N GLY A 85 -14.55 13.40 -19.54
CA GLY A 85 -15.86 13.87 -19.13
C GLY A 85 -16.39 13.05 -17.96
N ALA A 86 -16.89 13.77 -16.95
CA ALA A 86 -17.75 13.19 -15.93
C ALA A 86 -18.77 12.33 -16.67
N VAL A 87 -18.57 11.01 -16.67
CA VAL A 87 -19.60 10.08 -17.10
C VAL A 87 -20.64 10.22 -16.03
N THR A 88 -21.62 11.06 -16.34
CA THR A 88 -22.85 11.29 -15.59
C THR A 88 -23.57 9.94 -15.53
N GLY A 89 -23.18 9.16 -14.53
CA GLY A 89 -23.61 7.79 -14.32
C GLY A 89 -23.02 7.30 -13.00
N ARG A 90 -23.44 7.91 -11.89
CA ARG A 90 -23.12 7.53 -10.51
C ARG A 90 -23.62 6.12 -10.11
N GLN A 91 -23.94 5.24 -11.06
CA GLN A 91 -24.49 3.91 -10.82
C GLN A 91 -23.50 2.83 -11.27
N GLY A 92 -22.94 2.13 -10.27
CA GLY A 92 -22.22 0.87 -10.44
C GLY A 92 -20.84 0.99 -11.07
N ARG A 93 -19.83 1.41 -10.31
CA ARG A 93 -18.42 1.17 -10.67
C ARG A 93 -18.00 -0.22 -10.19
N SER A 94 -17.18 -0.91 -10.98
CA SER A 94 -16.65 -2.23 -10.62
C SER A 94 -15.63 -2.13 -9.49
N THR A 95 -15.78 -2.96 -8.45
CA THR A 95 -14.79 -3.14 -7.38
C THR A 95 -13.42 -3.58 -7.91
N SER A 96 -13.40 -4.40 -8.96
CA SER A 96 -12.17 -4.78 -9.67
C SER A 96 -11.52 -3.58 -10.34
N ALA A 97 -12.30 -2.70 -10.99
CA ALA A 97 -11.77 -1.48 -11.58
C ALA A 97 -11.16 -0.56 -10.51
N SER A 98 -11.84 -0.35 -9.39
CA SER A 98 -11.32 0.44 -8.26
C SER A 98 -9.98 -0.10 -7.77
N LEU A 99 -9.86 -1.43 -7.61
CA LEU A 99 -8.63 -2.10 -7.20
C LEU A 99 -7.50 -1.92 -8.23
N ILE A 100 -7.79 -2.06 -9.53
CA ILE A 100 -6.81 -1.87 -10.61
C ILE A 100 -6.29 -0.42 -10.61
N GLU A 101 -7.19 0.56 -10.49
CA GLU A 101 -6.85 1.99 -10.50
C GLU A 101 -5.96 2.38 -9.33
N ILE A 102 -6.27 1.95 -8.10
CA ILE A 102 -5.42 2.25 -6.93
C ILE A 102 -4.08 1.51 -6.99
N THR A 103 -4.05 0.32 -7.61
CA THR A 103 -2.82 -0.45 -7.82
C THR A 103 -1.90 0.20 -8.86
N ARG A 104 -2.46 0.94 -9.83
CA ARG A 104 -1.68 1.82 -10.71
C ARG A 104 -0.96 2.92 -9.92
N ILE A 105 -1.65 3.56 -8.98
CA ILE A 105 -1.06 4.58 -8.09
C ILE A 105 0.05 3.95 -7.24
N LEU A 106 -0.17 2.76 -6.67
CA LEU A 106 0.88 2.00 -5.96
C LEU A 106 2.12 1.75 -6.83
N GLY A 107 1.94 1.41 -8.11
CA GLY A 107 3.04 1.26 -9.07
C GLY A 107 3.81 2.57 -9.29
N ALA A 108 3.11 3.70 -9.42
CA ALA A 108 3.72 5.03 -9.52
C ALA A 108 4.50 5.39 -8.24
N THR A 109 3.93 5.14 -7.06
CA THR A 109 4.59 5.34 -5.76
C THR A 109 5.85 4.48 -5.63
N THR A 110 5.78 3.21 -6.02
CA THR A 110 6.93 2.30 -5.97
C THR A 110 8.06 2.80 -6.87
N ARG A 111 7.74 3.26 -8.09
CA ARG A 111 8.73 3.88 -8.99
C ARG A 111 9.33 5.16 -8.40
N TYR A 112 8.51 6.03 -7.83
CA TYR A 112 8.96 7.26 -7.17
C TYR A 112 9.95 6.96 -6.04
N LEU A 113 9.62 6.03 -5.15
CA LEU A 113 10.50 5.64 -4.05
C LEU A 113 11.78 4.96 -4.54
N ALA A 114 11.69 4.06 -5.52
CA ALA A 114 12.85 3.40 -6.11
C ALA A 114 13.81 4.39 -6.80
N ALA A 115 13.29 5.48 -7.35
CA ALA A 115 14.08 6.56 -7.94
C ALA A 115 14.77 7.45 -6.90
N GLY A 116 14.60 7.24 -5.59
CA GLY A 116 15.17 8.06 -4.52
C GLY A 116 14.15 8.95 -3.81
N GLY A 117 12.87 8.87 -4.17
CA GLY A 117 11.78 9.62 -3.55
C GLY A 117 12.07 11.12 -3.53
N VAL A 118 12.02 11.72 -2.34
CA VAL A 118 12.20 13.15 -2.16
C VAL A 118 13.58 13.63 -2.63
N LYS A 119 14.64 12.80 -2.50
CA LYS A 119 16.00 13.16 -2.91
C LYS A 119 16.12 13.39 -4.41
N SER A 120 15.31 12.68 -5.20
CA SER A 120 15.34 12.76 -6.66
C SER A 120 14.26 13.66 -7.23
N ASP A 121 13.40 14.23 -6.37
CA ASP A 121 12.41 15.20 -6.78
C ASP A 121 13.07 16.56 -7.07
N ALA A 122 12.61 17.22 -8.13
CA ALA A 122 13.06 18.56 -8.47
C ALA A 122 12.48 19.62 -7.52
N HIS A 123 11.41 19.30 -6.81
CA HIS A 123 10.74 20.20 -5.88
C HIS A 123 10.69 19.64 -4.47
N SER A 124 10.65 20.54 -3.48
CA SER A 124 10.42 20.16 -2.08
C SER A 124 9.07 19.42 -1.89
N PRO A 125 8.94 18.55 -0.88
CA PRO A 125 7.73 17.74 -0.66
C PRO A 125 6.41 18.53 -0.62
N TRP A 126 6.42 19.73 -0.04
CA TRP A 126 5.24 20.60 0.11
C TRP A 126 4.91 21.42 -1.14
N HIS A 127 5.74 21.39 -2.18
CA HIS A 127 5.49 22.12 -3.40
C HIS A 127 4.42 21.43 -4.24
N LEU A 128 3.50 22.20 -4.85
CA LEU A 128 2.37 21.65 -5.62
C LEU A 128 2.81 20.85 -6.86
N GLN A 129 3.98 21.14 -7.40
CA GLN A 129 4.54 20.43 -8.57
C GLN A 129 5.46 19.26 -8.20
N SER A 130 5.61 18.94 -6.91
CA SER A 130 6.37 17.76 -6.50
C SER A 130 5.65 16.48 -6.94
N SER A 131 6.42 15.42 -7.16
CA SER A 131 5.90 14.08 -7.44
C SER A 131 5.04 13.58 -6.29
N LEU A 132 5.41 13.92 -5.05
CA LEU A 132 4.61 13.61 -3.86
C LEU A 132 3.24 14.29 -3.90
N SER A 133 3.17 15.59 -4.24
CA SER A 133 1.90 16.31 -4.36
C SER A 133 1.01 15.73 -5.46
N ARG A 134 1.61 15.28 -6.57
CA ARG A 134 0.89 14.57 -7.63
C ARG A 134 0.31 13.24 -7.14
N LEU A 135 1.09 12.43 -6.42
CA LEU A 135 0.59 11.17 -5.84
C LEU A 135 -0.56 11.41 -4.86
N ARG A 136 -0.49 12.46 -4.04
CA ARG A 136 -1.59 12.86 -3.14
C ARG A 136 -2.84 13.23 -3.91
N GLN A 137 -2.70 14.04 -4.97
CA GLN A 137 -3.82 14.43 -5.82
C GLN A 137 -4.46 13.21 -6.49
N ASP A 138 -3.66 12.27 -7.01
CA ASP A 138 -4.15 11.03 -7.61
C ASP A 138 -4.96 10.20 -6.59
N LEU A 139 -4.51 10.12 -5.33
CA LEU A 139 -5.23 9.44 -4.24
C LEU A 139 -6.56 10.13 -3.90
N GLU A 140 -6.57 11.46 -3.84
CA GLU A 140 -7.78 12.25 -3.57
C GLU A 140 -8.83 12.07 -4.67
N ILE A 141 -8.41 12.14 -5.93
CA ILE A 141 -9.29 11.91 -7.09
C ILE A 141 -9.83 10.49 -7.07
N TRP A 142 -8.98 9.50 -6.80
CA TRP A 142 -9.41 8.12 -6.70
C TRP A 142 -10.41 7.92 -5.57
N ALA A 143 -10.15 8.45 -4.37
CA ALA A 143 -11.05 8.31 -3.22
C ALA A 143 -12.40 9.00 -3.46
N GLY A 144 -12.41 10.20 -4.06
CA GLY A 144 -13.63 10.91 -4.41
C GLY A 144 -14.47 10.21 -5.50
N SER A 145 -13.83 9.39 -6.33
CA SER A 145 -14.48 8.61 -7.39
C SER A 145 -14.92 7.21 -6.96
N ASN A 146 -14.49 6.75 -5.78
CA ASN A 146 -14.72 5.39 -5.27
C ASN A 146 -15.22 5.44 -3.81
N THR A 147 -16.19 6.31 -3.51
CA THR A 147 -16.67 6.50 -2.12
C THR A 147 -17.34 5.26 -1.55
N GLU A 148 -17.97 4.45 -2.40
CA GLU A 148 -18.57 3.15 -2.07
C GLU A 148 -17.56 2.16 -1.52
N VAL A 149 -16.29 2.27 -1.93
CA VAL A 149 -15.21 1.44 -1.38
C VAL A 149 -15.10 1.66 0.11
N PHE A 150 -15.37 2.85 0.66
CA PHE A 150 -15.22 3.17 2.08
C PHE A 150 -16.50 2.99 2.91
N THR A 151 -17.69 2.90 2.30
CA THR A 151 -18.97 2.80 3.03
C THR A 151 -19.39 1.36 3.34
N ALA A 152 -18.86 0.36 2.64
CA ALA A 152 -19.23 -1.05 2.83
C ALA A 152 -18.58 -1.67 4.10
N ASN A 153 -19.21 -1.62 5.28
CA ASN A 153 -18.58 -2.09 6.54
C ASN A 153 -19.25 -3.32 7.18
N GLU A 154 -20.58 -3.43 7.21
CA GLU A 154 -21.24 -4.43 8.08
C GLU A 154 -21.24 -5.87 7.52
N SER A 155 -20.87 -6.08 6.25
CA SER A 155 -20.79 -7.40 5.62
C SER A 155 -19.63 -7.55 4.62
N LEU A 156 -18.61 -6.68 4.73
CA LEU A 156 -17.53 -6.56 3.73
C LEU A 156 -16.89 -7.91 3.39
N PHE A 157 -16.58 -8.71 4.41
CA PHE A 157 -15.91 -10.00 4.26
C PHE A 157 -16.84 -11.16 3.85
N SER A 158 -18.15 -10.94 3.84
CA SER A 158 -19.16 -11.95 3.48
C SER A 158 -19.65 -11.83 2.03
N GLN A 159 -19.21 -10.80 1.29
CA GLN A 159 -19.61 -10.55 -0.10
C GLN A 159 -18.61 -11.17 -1.08
N ASN A 160 -19.09 -11.61 -2.26
CA ASN A 160 -18.26 -12.22 -3.30
C ASN A 160 -17.08 -11.34 -3.75
N ASP A 161 -17.27 -10.02 -3.77
CA ASP A 161 -16.23 -9.04 -4.14
C ASP A 161 -15.55 -8.38 -2.93
N GLY A 162 -15.83 -8.88 -1.72
CA GLY A 162 -15.37 -8.32 -0.45
C GLY A 162 -13.86 -8.14 -0.38
N MET A 163 -13.11 -9.17 -0.77
CA MET A 163 -11.64 -9.13 -0.77
C MET A 163 -11.09 -8.05 -1.72
N GLN A 164 -11.73 -7.79 -2.87
CA GLN A 164 -11.25 -6.76 -3.80
C GLN A 164 -11.39 -5.36 -3.19
N VAL A 165 -12.52 -5.10 -2.50
CA VAL A 165 -12.75 -3.84 -1.78
C VAL A 165 -11.76 -3.69 -0.63
N VAL A 166 -11.53 -4.76 0.15
CA VAL A 166 -10.54 -4.77 1.23
C VAL A 166 -9.14 -4.47 0.70
N LEU A 167 -8.72 -5.14 -0.37
CA LEU A 167 -7.43 -4.88 -1.00
C LEU A 167 -7.35 -3.44 -1.52
N ALA A 168 -8.42 -2.90 -2.11
CA ALA A 168 -8.41 -1.52 -2.61
C ALA A 168 -8.21 -0.51 -1.46
N ARG A 169 -8.90 -0.70 -0.32
CA ARG A 169 -8.69 0.09 0.90
C ARG A 169 -7.27 -0.05 1.44
N LEU A 170 -6.76 -1.28 1.52
CA LEU A 170 -5.41 -1.55 2.01
C LEU A 170 -4.37 -0.87 1.12
N VAL A 171 -4.49 -0.93 -0.21
CA VAL A 171 -3.58 -0.23 -1.12
C VAL A 171 -3.66 1.28 -0.92
N TYR A 172 -4.87 1.84 -0.80
CA TYR A 172 -5.06 3.29 -0.55
C TYR A 172 -4.31 3.74 0.71
N HIS A 173 -4.51 3.05 1.83
CA HIS A 173 -3.83 3.37 3.08
C HIS A 173 -2.32 3.09 3.03
N LEU A 174 -1.91 2.01 2.35
CA LEU A 174 -0.51 1.65 2.17
C LEU A 174 0.24 2.74 1.41
N VAL A 175 -0.32 3.26 0.30
CA VAL A 175 0.33 4.32 -0.47
C VAL A 175 0.57 5.55 0.40
N HIS A 176 -0.42 5.97 1.21
CA HIS A 176 -0.24 7.07 2.16
C HIS A 176 0.87 6.77 3.18
N CYS A 177 0.91 5.57 3.76
CA CYS A 177 2.00 5.17 4.65
C CYS A 177 3.36 5.27 3.95
N LEU A 178 3.46 4.79 2.71
CA LEU A 178 4.71 4.76 1.94
C LEU A 178 5.23 6.17 1.62
N ILE A 179 4.35 7.12 1.27
CA ILE A 179 4.77 8.49 0.97
C ILE A 179 5.07 9.31 2.23
N TYR A 180 4.41 9.05 3.35
CA TYR A 180 4.57 9.84 4.57
C TYR A 180 5.59 9.28 5.57
N ARG A 181 5.81 7.96 5.63
CA ARG A 181 6.76 7.33 6.56
C ARG A 181 8.17 7.94 6.52
N PRO A 182 8.75 8.37 5.38
CA PRO A 182 10.09 8.95 5.38
C PRO A 182 10.20 10.21 6.27
N PHE A 183 9.08 10.90 6.50
CA PHE A 183 9.01 12.14 7.27
C PHE A 183 8.73 11.93 8.76
N LEU A 184 8.54 10.69 9.22
CA LEU A 184 8.39 10.42 10.64
C LEU A 184 9.68 10.83 11.38
N PRO A 185 9.59 11.70 12.40
CA PRO A 185 10.76 12.05 13.20
C PRO A 185 11.23 10.85 14.03
N ILE A 186 12.45 10.87 14.54
CA ILE A 186 12.86 9.88 15.54
C ILE A 186 12.33 10.31 16.91
N ASN A 187 12.38 11.60 17.21
CA ASN A 187 11.78 12.21 18.38
C ASN A 187 10.86 13.37 17.97
N LEU A 188 9.64 13.44 18.50
CA LEU A 188 8.69 14.53 18.22
C LEU A 188 9.25 15.94 18.50
N ALA A 189 10.25 16.07 19.37
CA ALA A 189 10.96 17.33 19.61
C ALA A 189 11.65 17.87 18.33
N GLU A 190 11.97 17.03 17.35
CA GLU A 190 12.54 17.44 16.05
C GLU A 190 11.58 18.32 15.24
N LEU A 191 10.27 18.19 15.48
CA LEU A 191 9.27 19.02 14.82
C LEU A 191 9.25 20.45 15.38
N ALA A 192 9.84 20.69 16.56
CA ALA A 192 9.88 22.00 17.17
C ALA A 192 10.94 22.89 16.49
N GLY A 193 10.51 24.04 15.97
CA GLY A 193 11.43 25.03 15.36
C GLY A 193 11.82 24.73 13.91
N ALA A 194 11.24 23.71 13.27
CA ALA A 194 11.41 23.48 11.84
C ALA A 194 10.67 24.52 10.99
N GLU A 195 11.30 25.01 9.91
CA GLU A 195 10.70 26.02 9.02
C GLU A 195 9.35 25.58 8.42
N GLN A 196 9.18 24.28 8.18
CA GLN A 196 7.97 23.67 7.62
C GLN A 196 7.23 22.80 8.64
N GLN A 197 7.26 23.20 9.92
CA GLN A 197 6.61 22.48 11.02
C GLN A 197 5.15 22.09 10.73
N PRO A 198 4.25 22.97 10.22
CA PRO A 198 2.86 22.60 9.98
C PRO A 198 2.70 21.43 9.01
N TRP A 199 3.50 21.43 7.94
CA TRP A 199 3.47 20.36 6.94
C TRP A 199 4.05 19.05 7.50
N GLN A 200 5.12 19.11 8.30
CA GLN A 200 5.73 17.91 8.90
C GLN A 200 4.81 17.27 9.95
N LEU A 201 4.12 18.08 10.75
CA LEU A 201 3.11 17.61 11.69
C LEU A 201 1.97 16.92 10.96
N GLU A 202 1.47 17.53 9.88
CA GLU A 202 0.43 16.93 9.05
C GLU A 202 0.89 15.60 8.42
N ALA A 203 2.09 15.55 7.85
CA ALA A 203 2.66 14.32 7.29
C ALA A 203 2.76 13.21 8.34
N THR A 204 3.18 13.56 9.56
CA THR A 204 3.26 12.62 10.70
C THR A 204 1.87 12.09 11.04
N ASN A 205 0.89 12.98 11.23
CA ASN A 205 -0.49 12.61 11.55
C ASN A 205 -1.12 11.72 10.48
N MET A 206 -0.96 12.09 9.20
CA MET A 206 -1.46 11.31 8.07
C MET A 206 -0.84 9.92 8.01
N CYS A 207 0.47 9.80 8.31
CA CYS A 207 1.13 8.50 8.37
C CYS A 207 0.49 7.58 9.42
N PHE A 208 0.25 8.07 10.64
CA PHE A 208 -0.39 7.28 11.70
C PHE A 208 -1.86 7.01 11.43
N LEU A 209 -2.61 8.00 10.92
CA LEU A 209 -4.01 7.82 10.51
C LEU A 209 -4.16 6.60 9.60
N HIS A 210 -3.29 6.49 8.58
CA HIS A 210 -3.37 5.41 7.61
C HIS A 210 -2.78 4.09 8.11
N ALA A 211 -1.74 4.11 8.96
CA ALA A 211 -1.25 2.91 9.62
C ALA A 211 -2.32 2.29 10.54
N ASN A 212 -2.98 3.11 11.36
CA ASN A 212 -4.10 2.69 12.21
C ASN A 212 -5.25 2.09 11.40
N ALA A 213 -5.56 2.67 10.23
CA ALA A 213 -6.61 2.18 9.35
C ALA A 213 -6.29 0.79 8.77
N ILE A 214 -5.03 0.53 8.41
CA ILE A 214 -4.57 -0.80 7.98
C ILE A 214 -4.76 -1.82 9.10
N ALA A 215 -4.24 -1.53 10.30
CA ALA A 215 -4.33 -2.43 11.45
C ALA A 215 -5.79 -2.73 11.80
N SER A 216 -6.63 -1.69 11.85
CA SER A 216 -8.05 -1.81 12.18
C SER A 216 -8.82 -2.62 11.14
N LEU A 217 -8.55 -2.42 9.84
CA LEU A 217 -9.23 -3.14 8.75
C LEU A 217 -8.95 -4.64 8.79
N VAL A 218 -7.69 -5.03 9.05
CA VAL A 218 -7.32 -6.44 9.17
C VAL A 218 -7.87 -7.05 10.46
N GLU A 219 -7.92 -6.30 11.56
CA GLU A 219 -8.54 -6.76 12.82
C GLU A 219 -10.04 -7.09 12.63
N VAL A 220 -10.79 -6.25 11.92
CA VAL A 220 -12.20 -6.53 11.58
C VAL A 220 -12.31 -7.79 10.71
N GLY A 221 -11.41 -7.97 9.74
CA GLY A 221 -11.40 -9.16 8.90
C GLY A 221 -11.07 -10.43 9.67
N ARG A 222 -10.15 -10.37 10.66
CA ARG A 222 -9.81 -11.52 11.51
C ARG A 222 -11.00 -12.02 12.32
N ALA A 223 -11.88 -11.13 12.75
CA ALA A 223 -13.10 -11.50 13.46
C ALA A 223 -14.13 -12.20 12.56
N SER A 224 -14.01 -12.05 11.23
CA SER A 224 -14.77 -12.81 10.23
C SER A 224 -14.01 -14.10 9.92
N SER A 225 -14.45 -15.24 10.43
CA SER A 225 -13.75 -16.54 10.36
C SER A 225 -13.67 -17.17 8.95
N VAL A 226 -13.70 -16.37 7.87
CA VAL A 226 -13.88 -16.79 6.48
C VAL A 226 -12.79 -16.24 5.55
N VAL A 227 -11.73 -15.62 6.08
CA VAL A 227 -10.78 -14.84 5.28
C VAL A 227 -9.42 -15.53 5.11
N ASP A 228 -9.14 -16.02 3.90
CA ASP A 228 -7.79 -16.36 3.45
C ASP A 228 -7.07 -15.09 3.01
N TRP A 229 -6.10 -14.62 3.80
CA TRP A 229 -5.39 -13.37 3.54
C TRP A 229 -4.31 -13.53 2.47
N PRO A 230 -4.37 -12.78 1.34
CA PRO A 230 -3.30 -12.79 0.36
C PRO A 230 -1.97 -12.31 0.97
N PRO A 231 -0.81 -12.80 0.51
CA PRO A 231 0.50 -12.39 1.05
C PRO A 231 0.72 -10.87 1.03
N PHE A 232 0.13 -10.16 0.07
CA PHE A 232 0.21 -8.71 0.00
C PHE A 232 -0.32 -8.00 1.26
N VAL A 233 -1.30 -8.59 1.97
CA VAL A 233 -1.80 -8.05 3.24
C VAL A 233 -0.71 -8.06 4.31
N GLY A 234 0.16 -9.07 4.31
CA GLY A 234 1.33 -9.10 5.19
C GLY A 234 2.31 -7.95 4.92
N TYR A 235 2.48 -7.53 3.66
CA TYR A 235 3.28 -6.34 3.34
C TYR A 235 2.61 -5.04 3.84
N CYS A 236 1.29 -4.92 3.71
CA CYS A 236 0.54 -3.80 4.28
C CYS A 236 0.72 -3.71 5.80
N LEU A 237 0.52 -4.82 6.50
CA LEU A 237 0.70 -4.92 7.96
C LEU A 237 2.13 -4.59 8.38
N SER A 238 3.14 -5.15 7.72
CA SER A 238 4.54 -4.86 8.05
C SER A 238 4.87 -3.38 7.85
N THR A 239 4.36 -2.75 6.78
CA THR A 239 4.54 -1.32 6.56
C THR A 239 3.87 -0.48 7.65
N ALA A 240 2.61 -0.78 8.02
CA ALA A 240 1.93 -0.10 9.12
C ALA A 240 2.65 -0.30 10.47
N ALA A 241 3.13 -1.51 10.73
CA ALA A 241 3.91 -1.82 11.91
C ALA A 241 5.21 -1.00 11.98
N THR A 242 5.91 -0.75 10.87
CA THR A 242 7.08 0.15 10.89
C THR A 242 6.74 1.58 11.34
N VAL A 243 5.52 2.06 11.06
CA VAL A 243 5.03 3.35 11.56
C VAL A 243 4.72 3.26 13.06
N HIS A 244 4.03 2.21 13.50
CA HIS A 244 3.72 1.99 14.91
C HIS A 244 4.95 1.77 15.79
N ILE A 245 6.06 1.26 15.23
CA ILE A 245 7.35 1.21 15.94
C ILE A 245 7.79 2.61 16.38
N HIS A 246 7.65 3.63 15.53
CA HIS A 246 7.98 5.01 15.91
C HIS A 246 7.02 5.52 16.98
N GLY A 247 5.72 5.33 16.76
CA GLY A 247 4.69 5.81 17.68
C GLY A 247 4.79 5.21 19.09
N ALA A 248 5.31 3.99 19.21
CA ALA A 248 5.56 3.34 20.50
C ALA A 248 6.59 4.08 21.38
N TYR A 249 7.44 4.93 20.79
CA TYR A 249 8.42 5.77 21.50
C TYR A 249 7.99 7.23 21.63
N TYR A 250 6.84 7.62 21.06
CA TYR A 250 6.34 8.97 21.17
C TYR A 250 5.54 9.18 22.45
N ALA A 251 5.76 10.31 23.12
CA ALA A 251 4.93 10.74 24.24
C ALA A 251 3.59 11.27 23.72
N GLY A 252 2.58 10.41 23.64
CA GLY A 252 1.24 10.77 23.17
C GLY A 252 0.32 11.34 24.26
N ARG A 253 -0.62 12.17 23.83
CA ARG A 253 -1.75 12.68 24.61
C ARG A 253 -3.04 12.13 24.02
N GLU A 254 -4.10 12.11 24.82
CA GLU A 254 -5.42 11.68 24.35
C GLU A 254 -5.85 12.49 23.11
N GLY A 255 -6.21 11.77 22.05
CA GLY A 255 -6.52 12.33 20.73
C GLY A 255 -5.38 12.23 19.69
N ASP A 256 -4.14 12.00 20.11
CA ASP A 256 -3.03 11.81 19.16
C ASP A 256 -3.14 10.44 18.45
N PHE A 257 -2.93 10.41 17.14
CA PHE A 257 -3.07 9.20 16.32
C PHE A 257 -2.11 8.07 16.71
N PHE A 258 -0.97 8.38 17.34
CA PHE A 258 0.07 7.42 17.69
C PHE A 258 -0.05 6.83 19.11
N VAL A 259 -1.00 7.26 19.94
CA VAL A 259 -1.15 6.78 21.34
C VAL A 259 -1.30 5.27 21.43
N ARG A 260 -2.01 4.66 20.47
CA ARG A 260 -2.30 3.23 20.44
C ARG A 260 -1.27 2.42 19.66
N SER A 261 -0.15 3.02 19.26
CA SER A 261 0.85 2.36 18.40
C SER A 261 1.38 1.06 19.00
N SER A 262 1.66 1.02 20.31
CA SER A 262 2.12 -0.21 20.96
C SER A 262 1.07 -1.33 20.96
N GLU A 263 -0.22 -0.98 21.06
CA GLU A 263 -1.33 -1.93 20.97
C GLU A 263 -1.45 -2.47 19.53
N PHE A 264 -1.45 -1.57 18.54
CA PHE A 264 -1.50 -1.97 17.13
C PHE A 264 -0.31 -2.83 16.73
N LEU A 265 0.91 -2.45 17.13
CA LEU A 265 2.13 -3.21 16.83
C LEU A 265 2.07 -4.64 17.37
N SER A 266 1.57 -4.83 18.60
CA SER A 266 1.35 -6.16 19.18
C SER A 266 0.39 -7.01 18.34
N LYS A 267 -0.74 -6.42 17.94
CA LYS A 267 -1.76 -7.10 17.11
C LYS A 267 -1.23 -7.43 15.71
N GLU A 268 -0.53 -6.50 15.08
CA GLU A 268 0.08 -6.68 13.76
C GLU A 268 1.13 -7.80 13.79
N MET A 269 1.97 -7.85 14.82
CA MET A 269 2.94 -8.95 15.00
C MET A 269 2.24 -10.30 15.19
N SER A 270 1.15 -10.36 15.96
CA SER A 270 0.36 -11.58 16.12
C SER A 270 -0.25 -12.04 14.78
N LEU A 271 -0.85 -11.11 14.03
CA LEU A 271 -1.46 -11.36 12.73
C LEU A 271 -0.44 -11.79 11.68
N LEU A 272 0.72 -11.14 11.61
CA LEU A 272 1.79 -11.50 10.68
C LEU A 272 2.27 -12.94 10.91
N ASN A 273 2.45 -13.34 12.17
CA ASN A 273 2.81 -14.71 12.52
C ASN A 273 1.71 -15.72 12.13
N GLU A 274 0.45 -15.35 12.25
CA GLU A 274 -0.68 -16.18 11.81
C GLU A 274 -0.68 -16.37 10.28
N ILE A 275 -0.60 -15.28 9.51
CA ILE A 275 -0.58 -15.36 8.04
C ILE A 275 0.68 -16.10 7.55
N GLN A 276 1.83 -15.93 8.23
CA GLN A 276 3.07 -16.64 7.91
C GLN A 276 2.93 -18.17 7.99
N SER A 277 2.05 -18.69 8.85
CA SER A 277 1.86 -20.15 8.98
C SER A 277 1.35 -20.80 7.69
N TYR A 278 0.66 -20.04 6.83
CA TYR A 278 0.18 -20.50 5.51
C TYR A 278 0.95 -19.86 4.34
N HIS A 279 1.61 -18.73 4.57
CA HIS A 279 2.40 -18.00 3.57
C HIS A 279 3.85 -17.81 4.02
N LEU A 280 4.66 -18.86 3.87
CA LEU A 280 6.09 -18.86 4.23
C LEU A 280 6.89 -17.70 3.61
N GLY A 281 6.50 -17.22 2.43
CA GLY A 281 7.12 -16.06 1.77
C GLY A 281 7.05 -14.75 2.57
N LEU A 282 6.22 -14.67 3.62
CA LEU A 282 6.14 -13.52 4.52
C LEU A 282 7.21 -13.50 5.59
N GLN A 283 8.01 -14.56 5.75
CA GLN A 283 9.08 -14.61 6.73
C GLN A 283 10.01 -13.39 6.66
N HIS A 284 10.39 -12.97 5.45
CA HIS A 284 11.25 -11.81 5.26
C HIS A 284 10.61 -10.50 5.76
N GLN A 285 9.28 -10.37 5.69
CA GLN A 285 8.59 -9.20 6.25
C GLN A 285 8.68 -9.18 7.77
N THR A 286 8.50 -10.33 8.42
CA THR A 286 8.66 -10.48 9.88
C THR A 286 10.10 -10.20 10.31
N GLU A 287 11.10 -10.75 9.62
CA GLU A 287 12.52 -10.52 9.92
C GLU A 287 12.90 -9.04 9.75
N THR A 288 12.43 -8.41 8.67
CA THR A 288 12.63 -6.98 8.44
C THR A 288 12.04 -6.16 9.58
N LEU A 289 10.79 -6.46 9.98
CA LEU A 289 10.11 -5.74 11.05
C LEU A 289 10.82 -5.89 12.41
N GLN A 290 11.28 -7.09 12.74
CA GLN A 290 12.10 -7.35 13.93
C GLN A 290 13.42 -6.57 13.91
N SER A 291 14.09 -6.54 12.75
CA SER A 291 15.31 -5.76 12.56
C SER A 291 15.05 -4.27 12.76
N VAL A 292 14.01 -3.72 12.13
CA VAL A 292 13.60 -2.31 12.28
C VAL A 292 13.30 -1.99 13.75
N TYR A 293 12.54 -2.84 14.44
CA TYR A 293 12.24 -2.64 15.87
C TYR A 293 13.51 -2.57 16.72
N GLY A 294 14.43 -3.51 16.55
CA GLY A 294 15.69 -3.56 17.29
C GLY A 294 16.61 -2.38 16.96
N CYS A 295 16.65 -1.93 15.71
CA CYS A 295 17.45 -0.79 15.27
C CYS A 295 16.87 0.53 15.79
N HIS A 296 15.55 0.70 15.69
CA HIS A 296 14.86 1.89 16.17
C HIS A 296 14.97 2.03 17.69
N SER A 297 14.79 0.94 18.44
CA SER A 297 14.97 0.94 19.91
C SER A 297 16.37 1.42 20.31
N ARG A 298 17.41 0.96 19.62
CA ARG A 298 18.80 1.39 19.86
C ARG A 298 19.03 2.85 19.48
N LEU A 299 18.45 3.29 18.37
CA LEU A 299 18.57 4.66 17.88
C LEU A 299 17.96 5.67 18.87
N VAL A 300 16.73 5.42 19.35
CA VAL A 300 16.06 6.27 20.34
C VAL A 300 16.90 6.38 21.62
N LYS A 301 17.35 5.24 22.17
CA LYS A 301 18.21 5.21 23.37
C LYS A 301 19.54 5.96 23.17
N SER A 302 20.12 5.89 21.98
CA SER A 302 21.35 6.62 21.66
C SER A 302 21.13 8.13 21.66
N ILE A 303 19.99 8.61 21.17
CA ILE A 303 19.66 10.04 21.13
C ILE A 303 19.39 10.57 22.55
N GLU A 304 18.68 9.81 23.36
CA GLU A 304 18.45 10.15 24.77
C GLU A 304 19.76 10.29 25.56
N ASN A 305 20.74 9.43 25.28
CA ASN A 305 22.03 9.45 25.96
C ASN A 305 23.03 10.49 25.40
N ASN A 306 22.91 10.89 24.13
CA ASN A 306 23.87 11.77 23.44
C ASN A 306 23.19 13.02 22.81
N SER A 307 22.34 13.69 23.59
CA SER A 307 21.50 14.81 23.15
C SER A 307 22.25 16.02 22.55
N MET A 308 23.57 16.14 22.74
CA MET A 308 24.38 17.24 22.18
C MET A 308 24.85 17.04 20.72
N HIS A 309 24.67 15.87 20.12
CA HIS A 309 25.21 15.57 18.78
C HIS A 309 24.16 15.26 17.70
N PHE A 310 22.87 15.27 18.03
CA PHE A 310 21.84 15.05 17.03
C PHE A 310 21.43 16.38 16.40
N SER A 311 21.86 16.63 15.16
CA SER A 311 21.28 17.70 14.36
C SER A 311 19.86 17.26 13.96
N PRO A 312 18.80 18.01 14.31
CA PRO A 312 17.41 17.70 13.93
C PRO A 312 17.15 18.00 12.45
N ALA A 313 18.18 17.86 11.60
CA ALA A 313 18.06 18.05 10.18
C ALA A 313 17.02 17.05 9.68
N PHE A 314 15.91 17.57 9.18
CA PHE A 314 14.91 16.83 8.43
C PHE A 314 15.62 16.15 7.26
N GLN A 315 16.06 14.92 7.50
CA GLN A 315 16.84 14.16 6.55
C GLN A 315 15.84 13.60 5.55
N MET A 316 15.74 14.27 4.40
CA MET A 316 15.02 13.81 3.21
C MET A 316 15.73 12.57 2.66
N GLN A 317 15.85 11.51 3.44
CA GLN A 317 16.54 10.26 3.10
C GLN A 317 15.55 9.12 2.99
N ASP A 318 16.01 7.97 2.50
CA ASP A 318 15.15 6.79 2.51
C ASP A 318 14.79 6.47 3.96
N PHE A 319 13.59 5.94 4.18
CA PHE A 319 13.09 5.64 5.51
C PHE A 319 14.08 4.79 6.33
N PHE A 320 14.75 3.82 5.70
CA PHE A 320 15.68 2.92 6.39
C PHE A 320 17.10 3.47 6.52
N ASP A 321 17.48 4.53 5.78
CA ASP A 321 18.83 5.14 5.83
C ASP A 321 19.21 5.61 7.26
N ARG A 322 18.21 5.87 8.11
CA ARG A 322 18.39 6.25 9.52
C ARG A 322 19.03 5.16 10.40
N TYR A 323 18.99 3.90 9.97
CA TYR A 323 19.55 2.77 10.71
C TYR A 323 20.97 2.44 10.21
N GLN A 324 21.95 3.25 10.62
CA GLN A 324 23.34 3.13 10.16
C GLN A 324 23.91 1.72 10.32
N GLY A 325 24.62 1.25 9.28
CA GLY A 325 25.25 -0.07 9.26
C GLY A 325 24.28 -1.24 9.08
N GLN A 326 22.99 -0.98 8.84
CA GLN A 326 21.99 -1.99 8.51
C GLN A 326 21.64 -1.91 7.02
N TYR A 327 21.55 -3.08 6.38
CA TYR A 327 21.05 -3.18 5.03
C TYR A 327 19.64 -3.79 5.09
N ILE A 328 18.63 -2.94 4.93
CA ILE A 328 17.22 -3.34 4.90
C ILE A 328 16.74 -3.15 3.47
N ASP A 329 16.53 -4.25 2.76
CA ASP A 329 16.05 -4.24 1.38
C ASP A 329 14.99 -5.33 1.17
N GLY A 330 13.81 -4.91 0.72
CA GLY A 330 12.71 -5.81 0.37
C GLY A 330 12.88 -6.55 -0.96
N ALA A 331 13.93 -6.25 -1.75
CA ALA A 331 14.18 -6.90 -3.02
C ALA A 331 14.84 -8.28 -2.90
N HIS A 332 15.67 -8.47 -1.86
CA HIS A 332 16.49 -9.68 -1.67
C HIS A 332 15.92 -10.53 -0.54
N VAL A 333 14.91 -11.34 -0.88
CA VAL A 333 14.30 -12.28 0.06
C VAL A 333 15.22 -13.48 0.24
N ILE A 334 15.70 -13.69 1.47
CA ILE A 334 16.38 -14.93 1.86
C ILE A 334 15.31 -15.90 2.36
N LEU A 335 15.12 -16.99 1.63
CA LEU A 335 14.28 -18.09 2.10
C LEU A 335 15.12 -18.93 3.06
N ARG A 336 14.73 -18.97 4.34
CA ARG A 336 15.35 -19.86 5.32
C ARG A 336 14.48 -21.09 5.47
N ASP A 337 15.11 -22.25 5.64
CA ASP A 337 14.39 -23.48 5.94
C ASP A 337 13.69 -23.34 7.30
N VAL A 338 12.38 -23.55 7.33
CA VAL A 338 11.64 -23.67 8.59
C VAL A 338 11.84 -25.09 9.09
N THR A 339 12.54 -25.24 10.22
CA THR A 339 12.68 -26.54 10.90
C THR A 339 11.29 -27.06 11.27
N THR A 340 10.91 -28.20 10.70
CA THR A 340 9.59 -28.86 10.82
C THR A 340 9.17 -29.20 12.25
N GLU A 341 10.08 -29.13 13.22
CA GLU A 341 9.81 -29.30 14.65
C GLU A 341 8.91 -28.18 15.20
N GLN A 342 8.97 -26.96 14.64
CA GLN A 342 8.13 -25.84 15.08
C GLN A 342 6.66 -25.92 14.63
N LEU A 343 6.34 -26.80 13.67
CA LEU A 343 4.98 -27.01 13.18
C LEU A 343 4.21 -28.08 13.97
N HIS A 344 4.89 -28.91 14.77
CA HIS A 344 4.28 -30.03 15.49
C HIS A 344 4.00 -29.76 16.98
N GLU A 345 4.34 -28.58 17.50
CA GLU A 345 4.08 -28.19 18.91
C GLU A 345 2.94 -27.16 19.09
N ARG A 346 1.94 -27.11 18.19
CA ARG A 346 0.73 -26.30 18.42
C ARG A 346 -0.56 -27.07 18.28
#